data_AF-A0A0S2IAX2-F1
#
_entry.id   AF-A0A0S2IAX2-F1
#
_cell.length_a   1.000
_cell.length_b   1.000
_cell.length_c   1.000
_cell.angle_alpha   90.00
_cell.angle_beta   90.00
_cell.angle_gamma   90.00
#
_symmetry.space_group_name_H-M   'P 1'
#
loop_
_entity.id
_entity.type
_entity.pdbx_description
1 polymer ?
#
loop_
_entity_poly.entity_id
_entity_poly.type
_entity_poly.pdbx_seq_one_letter_code
_entity_poly.pdbx_strand_id
1 'polypeptide(L)' 'MLIKNKIVLLLILLYMEALVYTFLLVGTLGIIFFAIFFREPPRMLK' A
#
# COMPACT_ATOMS: atom_id res chain seq x y z
N MET A 1 24.11 -8.73 25.16
CA MET A 1 22.73 -8.28 25.43
C MET A 1 22.36 -7.02 24.62
N LEU A 2 23.22 -5.99 24.57
CA LEU A 2 23.00 -4.74 23.79
C LEU A 2 22.80 -4.90 22.27
N ILE A 3 23.57 -5.78 21.60
CA ILE A 3 23.41 -6.02 20.14
C ILE A 3 22.03 -6.60 19.80
N LYS A 4 21.49 -7.47 20.66
CA LYS A 4 20.21 -8.15 20.42
C LYS A 4 19.05 -7.14 20.38
N ASN A 5 19.07 -6.14 21.26
CA ASN A 5 18.05 -5.08 21.30
C ASN A 5 18.13 -4.14 20.09
N LYS A 6 19.35 -3.81 19.62
CA LYS A 6 19.53 -2.95 18.43
C LYS A 6 19.06 -3.64 17.15
N ILE A 7 19.27 -4.96 17.02
CA ILE A 7 18.78 -5.77 15.91
C ILE A 7 17.25 -5.89 15.92
N VAL A 8 16.66 -6.08 17.10
CA VAL A 8 15.20 -6.12 17.24
C VAL A 8 14.57 -4.79 16.81
N LEU A 9 15.16 -3.66 17.18
CA LEU A 9 14.69 -2.34 16.75
C LEU A 9 14.76 -2.17 15.23
N LEU A 10 15.88 -2.58 14.60
CA LEU A 10 16.03 -2.52 13.15
C LEU A 10 14.99 -3.38 12.42
N LEU A 11 14.75 -4.60 12.91
CA LEU A 11 13.74 -5.50 12.33
C LEU A 11 12.33 -4.95 12.44
N ILE A 12 11.99 -4.30 13.56
CA ILE A 12 10.69 -3.66 13.75
C ILE A 12 10.50 -2.49 12.78
N LEU A 13 11.53 -1.65 12.60
CA LEU A 13 11.45 -0.52 11.67
C LEU A 13 11.27 -1.01 10.22
N LEU A 14 12.07 -1.99 9.79
CA LEU A 14 11.95 -2.58 8.45
C LEU A 14 10.57 -3.24 8.23
N TYR A 15 10.02 -3.88 9.26
CA TYR A 15 8.69 -4.50 9.19
C TYR A 15 7.57 -3.46 9.09
N MET A 16 7.63 -2.40 9.91
CA MET A 16 6.65 -1.31 9.86
C MET A 16 6.66 -0.61 8.50
N GLU A 17 7.84 -0.32 7.95
CA GLU A 17 7.98 0.29 6.63
C GLU A 17 7.42 -0.62 5.51
N ALA A 18 7.75 -1.91 5.54
CA ALA A 18 7.25 -2.88 4.56
C ALA A 18 5.71 -2.97 4.56
N LEU A 19 5.09 -2.93 5.75
CA LEU A 19 3.63 -2.92 5.87
C LEU A 19 3.02 -1.65 5.25
N VAL A 20 3.59 -0.48 5.54
CA VAL A 20 3.10 0.80 4.99
C VAL A 20 3.19 0.81 3.47
N TYR A 21 4.33 0.39 2.89
CA TYR A 21 4.49 0.37 1.44
C TYR A 21 3.54 -0.62 0.76
N THR A 22 3.34 -1.79 1.36
CA THR A 22 2.40 -2.78 0.83
C THR A 22 0.97 -2.25 0.89
N PHE A 23 0.58 -1.61 1.99
CA PHE A 23 -0.74 -1.00 2.13
C PHE A 23 -0.98 0.11 1.10
N LEU A 24 0.00 1.00 0.91
CA LEU A 24 -0.07 2.05 -0.11
C LEU A 24 -0.20 1.47 -1.52
N LEU A 25 0.59 0.43 -1.83
CA LEU A 25 0.55 -0.23 -3.13
C LEU A 25 -0.81 -0.90 -3.38
N VAL A 26 -1.29 -1.71 -2.43
CA VAL A 26 -2.59 -2.41 -2.54
C VAL A 26 -3.75 -1.41 -2.56
N GLY A 27 -3.69 -0.36 -1.75
CA GLY A 27 -4.70 0.70 -1.74
C GLY A 27 -4.78 1.43 -3.07
N THR A 28 -3.63 1.80 -3.65
CA THR A 28 -3.57 2.47 -4.96
C THR A 28 -4.10 1.56 -6.07
N LEU A 29 -3.70 0.29 -6.08
CA LEU A 29 -4.19 -0.68 -7.06
C LEU A 29 -5.69 -0.94 -6.90
N GLY A 30 -6.19 -1.03 -5.67
CA GLY A 30 -7.62 -1.14 -5.38
C GLY A 30 -8.41 0.05 -5.92
N ILE A 31 -7.95 1.27 -5.67
CA ILE A 31 -8.59 2.49 -6.19
C ILE A 31 -8.61 2.48 -7.72
N ILE A 32 -7.50 2.15 -8.38
CA ILE A 32 -7.43 2.06 -9.85
C ILE A 32 -8.40 0.99 -10.38
N PHE A 33 -8.45 -0.17 -9.73
CA PHE A 33 -9.38 -1.23 -10.07
C PHE A 33 -10.84 -0.73 -10.01
N PHE A 34 -11.23 -0.09 -8.91
CA PHE A 34 -12.58 0.46 -8.79
C PHE A 34 -12.85 1.57 -9.81
N ALA A 35 -11.88 2.45 -10.06
CA ALA A 35 -12.01 3.53 -11.03
C ALA A 35 -12.19 3.04 -12.48
N ILE A 36 -11.69 1.84 -12.82
CA ILE A 36 -11.85 1.29 -14.18
C ILE A 36 -13.19 0.54 -14.30
N PHE A 37 -13.51 -0.32 -13.35
CA PHE A 37 -14.69 -1.20 -13.44
C PHE A 37 -16.00 -0.52 -13.02
N PHE A 38 -15.95 0.46 -12.13
CA PHE A 38 -17.14 1.13 -11.57
C PHE A 38 -17.27 2.60 -11.96
N ARG A 39 -16.46 3.11 -12.89
CA ARG A 39 -16.70 4.44 -13.46
C ARG A 39 -17.96 4.43 -14.31
N GLU A 40 -18.64 5.56 -14.34
CA GLU A 40 -19.73 5.77 -15.29
C GLU A 40 -19.22 5.61 -16.73
N PRO A 41 -19.95 4.88 -17.59
CA PRO A 41 -19.59 4.80 -18.99
C PRO A 41 -19.64 6.19 -19.62
N PRO A 42 -18.73 6.51 -20.56
CA PRO A 42 -18.73 7.80 -21.22
C PRO A 42 -20.05 8.02 -21.94
N ARG A 43 -20.74 9.11 -21.60
CA ARG A 43 -21.97 9.50 -22.30
C ARG A 43 -21.57 10.16 -23.61
N MET A 44 -21.88 9.51 -24.72
CA MET A 44 -21.72 10.10 -26.04
C MET A 44 -22.79 11.18 -26.22
N LEU A 45 -22.38 12.43 -26.40
CA LEU A 45 -23.28 13.48 -26.86
C LEU A 45 -23.58 13.23 -28.34
N LYS A 46 -24.87 13.22 -28.69
CA LYS A 46 -25.35 12.97 -30.05
C LYS A 46 -25.41 14.27 -30.85
#